data_AF-A0A9N7TYG7-F1
#
_entry.id   AF-A0A9N7TYG7-F1
#
_cell.length_a   1.000
_cell.length_b   1.000
_cell.length_c   1.000
_cell.angle_alpha   90.00
_cell.angle_beta   90.00
_cell.angle_gamma   90.00
#
_symmetry.space_group_name_H-M   'P 1'
#
loop_
_entity.id
_entity.type
_entity.pdbx_description
1 polymer ?
#
loop_
_entity_poly.entity_id
_entity_poly.type
_entity_poly.pdbx_seq_one_letter_code
_entity_poly.pdbx_strand_id
1 'polypeptide(L)'
;MGARRTWFPWVHCQGGESPGPDHDREKSYAELFDQLDLNKDGRIDIVELRTGLAGRGLSRGSFDRIVQTGDTNHDGVLDFEEFTEYLRTHEKQLKLMFSRLDRNNDGQVDAAEIQHCLRTIGVDISHEEATRILLRIDKDGTMTIDWNEWRDYFLFKPITNMEDVARYWKHSMMLDIGEQLTVPDDFSEEEKKSGYVWRQLMAGAIAGSVSRTGTAPLDRLKVFRQVHGSFMFSGNVLNSFQFMVKEGGLRSLWRGNGVNVLKIAPETAIKFTAYEQIKNVMRGSNETRTLRVHERFVAGSLAGATAQTAIYPMEVLKTRLTLRNTGQFSGIADCAKHILQKEGFTAFYKGYIPNLLSIVPYAGIDLAVYETLKFAWLNRNRGQADPGVMVLVGCGAVSSTCGQLASYPLALIRTRMQAQALVKGTPKPSMLALLHNIVTQEGFAGLYRGISPNLLKVVPAVSVSYVVYEYTRIILGVDIEGRREGKGKG
;
A
#
# COMPACT_ATOMS: atom_id res chain seq x y z
N MET A 1 33.93 56.04 -6.51
CA MET A 1 33.11 56.35 -5.33
C MET A 1 33.03 55.11 -4.48
N GLY A 2 33.77 55.11 -3.38
CA GLY A 2 33.79 54.07 -2.38
C GLY A 2 33.98 54.72 -1.01
N ALA A 3 33.74 53.92 0.04
CA ALA A 3 33.79 54.27 1.46
C ALA A 3 32.50 54.97 1.97
N ARG A 4 31.94 54.70 3.15
CA ARG A 4 32.50 54.10 4.37
C ARG A 4 31.33 53.56 5.20
N ARG A 5 31.48 52.34 5.73
CA ARG A 5 30.85 51.93 7.00
C ARG A 5 31.45 52.80 8.11
N THR A 6 30.62 53.38 8.96
CA THR A 6 31.05 54.05 10.20
C THR A 6 30.49 53.32 11.41
N TRP A 7 31.35 53.22 12.40
CA TRP A 7 31.28 52.42 13.61
C TRP A 7 30.86 53.24 14.85
N PHE A 8 30.35 52.51 15.87
CA PHE A 8 30.43 52.71 17.35
C PHE A 8 29.54 53.76 18.05
N PRO A 9 29.27 53.65 19.39
CA PRO A 9 29.95 52.79 20.38
C PRO A 9 29.08 51.94 21.34
N TRP A 10 29.79 50.98 21.94
CA TRP A 10 29.46 50.24 23.15
C TRP A 10 29.16 51.14 24.35
N VAL A 11 28.23 50.71 25.20
CA VAL A 11 28.23 51.01 26.64
C VAL A 11 28.19 49.69 27.39
N HIS A 12 29.23 49.49 28.21
CA HIS A 12 29.38 48.42 29.19
C HIS A 12 28.54 48.67 30.46
N CYS A 13 27.97 47.61 31.03
CA CYS A 13 28.21 47.12 32.41
C CYS A 13 27.19 46.00 32.73
N GLN A 14 27.60 44.74 32.64
CA GLN A 14 27.98 43.85 33.76
C GLN A 14 26.81 43.04 34.32
N GLY A 15 26.92 41.73 34.15
CA GLY A 15 26.03 40.69 34.68
C GLY A 15 26.32 39.40 33.94
N GLY A 16 27.46 38.79 34.23
CA GLY A 16 27.92 37.57 33.57
C GLY A 16 27.11 36.36 34.02
N GLU A 17 26.37 35.76 33.09
CA GLU A 17 26.03 34.35 33.11
C GLU A 17 26.30 33.81 31.70
N SER A 18 27.12 32.77 31.61
CA SER A 18 27.22 31.99 30.37
C SER A 18 25.82 31.47 30.04
N PRO A 19 25.31 31.61 28.80
CA PRO A 19 23.96 31.14 28.49
C PRO A 19 23.91 29.64 28.73
N GLY A 20 23.06 29.22 29.67
CA GLY A 20 22.80 27.81 29.89
C GLY A 20 22.12 27.17 28.67
N PRO A 21 22.07 25.84 28.59
CA PRO A 21 21.44 25.12 27.46
C PRO A 21 19.97 25.49 27.22
N ASP A 22 19.26 26.04 28.21
CA ASP A 22 17.88 26.54 28.02
C ASP A 22 17.80 27.89 27.28
N HIS A 23 18.82 28.74 27.37
CA HIS A 23 18.82 30.06 26.72
C HIS A 23 18.99 29.96 25.20
N ASP A 24 19.76 28.97 24.73
CA ASP A 24 19.91 28.68 23.31
C ASP A 24 18.68 27.94 22.74
N ARG A 25 17.95 27.19 23.57
CA ARG A 25 16.68 26.55 23.18
C ARG A 25 15.55 27.54 23.00
N GLU A 26 15.42 28.52 23.90
CA GLU A 26 14.42 29.59 23.76
C GLU A 26 14.65 30.42 22.48
N LYS A 27 15.90 30.68 22.12
CA LYS A 27 16.23 31.32 20.83
C LYS A 27 15.81 30.45 19.65
N SER A 28 16.03 29.14 19.71
CA SER A 28 15.61 28.23 18.65
C SER A 28 14.07 28.15 18.50
N TYR A 29 13.32 28.22 19.60
CA TYR A 29 11.85 28.29 19.54
C TYR A 29 11.35 29.63 18.99
N ALA A 30 12.00 30.74 19.35
CA ALA A 30 11.71 32.04 18.76
C ALA A 30 11.95 32.06 17.25
N GLU A 31 13.09 31.52 16.79
CA GLU A 31 13.38 31.40 15.35
C GLU A 31 12.38 30.49 14.62
N LEU A 32 11.94 29.40 15.26
CA LEU A 32 10.91 28.52 14.70
C LEU A 32 9.54 29.20 14.66
N PHE A 33 9.19 29.96 15.70
CA PHE A 33 7.95 30.72 15.76
C PHE A 33 7.92 31.78 14.65
N ASP A 34 8.99 32.57 14.50
CA ASP A 34 9.12 33.59 13.45
C ASP A 34 9.09 33.00 12.02
N GLN A 35 9.50 31.73 11.86
CA GLN A 35 9.42 31.03 10.57
C GLN A 35 8.00 30.54 10.26
N LEU A 36 7.20 30.27 11.29
CA LEU A 36 5.84 29.76 11.17
C LEU A 36 4.82 30.91 11.11
N ASP A 37 5.04 32.00 11.83
CA ASP A 37 4.25 33.25 11.78
C ASP A 37 4.56 34.01 10.48
N LEU A 38 3.82 33.66 9.42
CA LEU A 38 4.03 34.20 8.08
C LEU A 38 3.52 35.63 7.95
N ASN A 39 2.46 35.97 8.68
CA ASN A 39 1.80 37.26 8.59
C ASN A 39 2.38 38.30 9.59
N LYS A 40 3.19 37.84 10.56
CA LYS A 40 3.85 38.62 11.61
C LYS A 40 2.89 39.27 12.61
N ASP A 41 1.78 38.63 12.92
CA ASP A 41 0.79 39.09 13.89
C ASP A 41 1.08 38.61 15.32
N GLY A 42 2.14 37.82 15.51
CA GLY A 42 2.56 37.29 16.79
C GLY A 42 1.73 36.09 17.26
N ARG A 43 0.96 35.47 16.36
CA ARG A 43 0.17 34.26 16.58
C ARG A 43 0.45 33.29 15.43
N ILE A 44 0.29 31.99 15.69
CA ILE A 44 0.37 30.96 14.66
C ILE A 44 -1.03 30.38 14.49
N ASP A 45 -1.63 30.65 13.35
CA ASP A 45 -2.89 30.03 12.97
C ASP A 45 -2.68 28.64 12.32
N ILE A 46 -3.78 27.91 12.15
CA ILE A 46 -3.75 26.58 11.57
C ILE A 46 -3.31 26.56 10.10
N VAL A 47 -3.52 27.66 9.36
CA VAL A 47 -3.15 27.81 7.95
C VAL A 47 -1.64 28.04 7.83
N GLU A 48 -1.07 28.85 8.71
CA GLU A 48 0.35 29.15 8.85
C GLU A 48 1.12 27.92 9.29
N LEU A 49 0.63 27.21 10.32
CA LEU A 49 1.23 25.95 10.78
C LEU A 49 1.23 24.90 9.66
N ARG A 50 0.12 24.77 8.92
CA ARG A 50 0.02 23.87 7.76
C ARG A 50 0.99 24.26 6.64
N THR A 51 1.19 25.55 6.41
CA THR A 51 2.03 26.06 5.31
C THR A 51 3.51 25.91 5.67
N GLY A 52 3.91 26.33 6.87
CA GLY A 52 5.30 26.26 7.33
C GLY A 52 5.81 24.84 7.55
N LEU A 53 4.92 23.88 7.86
CA LEU A 53 5.29 22.48 8.09
C LEU A 53 4.88 21.52 6.95
N ALA A 54 4.38 22.03 5.82
CA ALA A 54 3.94 21.23 4.67
C ALA A 54 5.05 20.29 4.13
N GLY A 55 6.31 20.69 4.25
CA GLY A 55 7.48 19.90 3.80
C GLY A 55 7.87 18.74 4.70
N ARG A 56 7.29 18.62 5.91
CA ARG A 56 7.69 17.61 6.92
C ARG A 56 6.85 16.33 6.94
N GLY A 57 5.97 16.15 5.94
CA GLY A 57 5.21 14.91 5.76
C GLY A 57 4.17 14.63 6.86
N LEU A 58 3.64 15.70 7.47
CA LEU A 58 2.64 15.63 8.55
C LEU A 58 1.22 15.68 7.97
N SER A 59 0.27 15.03 8.65
CA SER A 59 -1.14 14.99 8.25
C SER A 59 -1.87 16.26 8.70
N ARG A 60 -3.00 16.64 8.07
CA ARG A 60 -3.73 17.86 8.48
C ARG A 60 -4.23 17.79 9.92
N GLY A 61 -4.73 16.64 10.35
CA GLY A 61 -5.17 16.44 11.74
C GLY A 61 -4.01 16.42 12.74
N SER A 62 -2.77 16.24 12.29
CA SER A 62 -1.61 16.43 13.15
C SER A 62 -1.44 17.89 13.56
N PHE A 63 -1.68 18.82 12.63
CA PHE A 63 -1.68 20.26 12.91
C PHE A 63 -2.87 20.65 13.79
N ASP A 64 -4.04 20.08 13.52
CA ASP A 64 -5.25 20.34 14.33
C ASP A 64 -5.06 19.87 15.78
N ARG A 65 -4.41 18.71 15.99
CA ARG A 65 -4.05 18.22 17.33
C ARG A 65 -2.97 19.07 18.01
N ILE A 66 -1.99 19.58 17.27
CA ILE A 66 -0.96 20.50 17.82
C ILE A 66 -1.66 21.77 18.35
N VAL A 67 -2.53 22.39 17.54
CA VAL A 67 -3.27 23.58 17.94
C VAL A 67 -4.19 23.26 19.11
N GLN A 68 -5.02 22.22 19.04
CA GLN A 68 -5.93 21.83 20.13
C GLN A 68 -5.24 21.49 21.46
N THR A 69 -3.98 21.02 21.41
CA THR A 69 -3.23 20.64 22.62
C THR A 69 -2.43 21.81 23.18
N GLY A 70 -1.98 22.74 22.33
CA GLY A 70 -1.23 23.92 22.75
C GLY A 70 -2.09 25.12 23.14
N ASP A 71 -3.26 25.25 22.52
CA ASP A 71 -4.22 26.35 22.73
C ASP A 71 -4.88 26.18 24.12
N THR A 72 -4.33 26.88 25.10
CA THR A 72 -4.74 26.77 26.50
C THR A 72 -5.91 27.71 26.77
N ASN A 73 -5.95 28.85 26.07
CA ASN A 73 -6.98 29.86 26.21
C ASN A 73 -8.24 29.58 25.33
N HIS A 74 -8.17 28.59 24.44
CA HIS A 74 -9.20 28.13 23.51
C HIS A 74 -9.66 29.17 22.48
N ASP A 75 -8.75 30.06 22.03
CA ASP A 75 -9.03 31.08 21.03
C ASP A 75 -8.82 30.61 19.57
N GLY A 76 -8.34 29.37 19.40
CA GLY A 76 -8.17 28.70 18.12
C GLY A 76 -6.85 29.03 17.40
N VAL A 77 -5.95 29.77 18.04
CA VAL A 77 -4.59 30.08 17.54
C VAL A 77 -3.55 29.76 18.62
N LEU A 78 -2.26 29.73 18.26
CA LEU A 78 -1.18 29.55 19.23
C LEU A 78 -0.40 30.85 19.34
N ASP A 79 -0.42 31.49 20.51
CA ASP A 79 0.53 32.57 20.78
C ASP A 79 1.94 32.00 21.08
N PHE A 80 2.93 32.89 21.22
CA PHE A 80 4.32 32.47 21.46
C PHE A 80 4.50 31.67 22.76
N GLU A 81 3.73 32.01 23.80
CA GLU A 81 3.81 31.37 25.11
C GLU A 81 3.21 29.96 25.06
N GLU A 82 2.02 29.83 24.47
CA GLU A 82 1.32 28.56 24.23
C GLU A 82 2.11 27.64 23.30
N PHE A 83 2.67 28.17 22.21
CA PHE A 83 3.52 27.40 21.29
C PHE A 83 4.79 26.88 21.98
N THR A 84 5.43 27.73 22.78
CA THR A 84 6.65 27.37 23.52
C THR A 84 6.35 26.34 24.61
N GLU A 85 5.24 26.48 25.32
CA GLU A 85 4.80 25.53 26.35
C GLU A 85 4.42 24.17 25.75
N TYR A 86 3.73 24.16 24.61
CA TYR A 86 3.46 22.96 23.84
C TYR A 86 4.76 22.23 23.46
N LEU A 87 5.71 22.93 22.82
CA LEU A 87 6.98 22.32 22.40
C LEU A 87 7.80 21.81 23.58
N ARG A 88 7.85 22.55 24.70
CA ARG A 88 8.53 22.11 25.93
C ARG A 88 7.91 20.83 26.49
N THR A 89 6.59 20.77 26.54
CA THR A 89 5.85 19.63 27.07
C THR A 89 6.04 18.41 26.17
N HIS A 90 5.92 18.60 24.86
CA HIS A 90 6.11 17.55 23.87
C HIS A 90 7.56 17.03 23.87
N GLU A 91 8.57 17.90 23.92
CA GLU A 91 9.97 17.48 24.02
C GLU A 91 10.26 16.70 25.31
N LYS A 92 9.67 17.08 26.45
CA LYS A 92 9.79 16.30 27.70
C LYS A 92 9.21 14.89 27.51
N GLN A 93 8.07 14.76 26.85
CA GLN A 93 7.49 13.45 26.53
C GLN A 93 8.39 12.65 25.59
N LEU A 94 8.90 13.26 24.52
CA LEU A 94 9.84 12.61 23.60
C LEU A 94 11.12 12.18 24.32
N LYS A 95 11.61 12.94 25.30
CA LYS A 95 12.79 12.58 26.09
C LYS A 95 12.54 11.39 26.99
N LEU A 96 11.37 11.33 27.63
CA LEU A 96 10.94 10.16 28.40
C LEU A 96 10.85 8.91 27.52
N MET A 97 10.35 9.05 26.30
CA MET A 97 10.25 7.96 25.33
C MET A 97 11.62 7.51 24.85
N PHE A 98 12.53 8.44 24.55
CA PHE A 98 13.91 8.15 24.19
C PHE A 98 14.62 7.37 25.32
N SER A 99 14.50 7.81 26.58
CA SER A 99 15.09 7.10 27.73
C SER A 99 14.49 5.72 27.99
N ARG A 100 13.30 5.42 27.45
CA ARG A 100 12.70 4.08 27.52
C ARG A 100 13.20 3.15 26.40
N LEU A 101 13.69 3.73 25.30
CA LEU A 101 14.31 3.01 24.20
C LEU A 101 15.78 2.71 24.51
N ASP A 102 16.53 3.73 24.92
CA ASP A 102 17.94 3.65 25.35
C ASP A 102 18.03 2.87 26.66
N ARG A 103 18.22 1.56 26.55
CA ARG A 103 18.17 0.64 27.71
C ARG A 103 19.52 0.57 28.40
N ASN A 104 20.59 0.68 27.62
CA ASN A 104 21.95 0.64 28.13
C ASN A 104 22.41 2.02 28.69
N ASN A 105 21.62 3.08 28.49
CA ASN A 105 21.87 4.46 28.88
C ASN A 105 23.17 5.03 28.28
N ASP A 106 23.50 4.63 27.05
CA ASP A 106 24.65 5.15 26.32
C ASP A 106 24.36 6.47 25.57
N GLY A 107 23.11 6.95 25.65
CA GLY A 107 22.65 8.17 25.02
C GLY A 107 22.34 8.02 23.54
N GLN A 108 22.39 6.80 23.01
CA GLN A 108 22.09 6.43 21.65
C GLN A 108 21.08 5.28 21.65
N VAL A 109 20.34 5.12 20.54
CA VAL A 109 19.37 4.03 20.40
C VAL A 109 19.75 3.16 19.21
N ASP A 110 20.04 1.89 19.47
CA ASP A 110 20.41 0.92 18.44
C ASP A 110 19.22 0.07 17.94
N ALA A 111 19.46 -0.73 16.88
CA ALA A 111 18.42 -1.58 16.29
C ALA A 111 17.95 -2.69 17.25
N ALA A 112 18.80 -3.17 18.17
CA ALA A 112 18.43 -4.18 19.15
C ALA A 112 17.53 -3.59 20.24
N GLU A 113 17.75 -2.33 20.62
CA GLU A 113 16.94 -1.57 21.57
C GLU A 113 15.56 -1.23 21.01
N ILE A 114 15.48 -0.78 19.76
CA ILE A 114 14.19 -0.58 19.05
C ILE A 114 13.41 -1.90 19.01
N GLN A 115 14.08 -2.99 18.61
CA GLN A 115 13.48 -4.31 18.55
C GLN A 115 12.98 -4.77 19.92
N HIS A 116 13.78 -4.55 20.96
CA HIS A 116 13.42 -4.93 22.32
C HIS A 116 12.24 -4.13 22.84
N CYS A 117 12.24 -2.82 22.66
CA CYS A 117 11.18 -1.93 23.12
C CYS A 117 9.83 -2.29 22.47
N LEU A 118 9.82 -2.48 21.15
CA LEU A 118 8.62 -2.85 20.42
C LEU A 118 8.09 -4.23 20.84
N ARG A 119 8.98 -5.21 21.07
CA ARG A 119 8.57 -6.52 21.62
C ARG A 119 7.92 -6.39 22.99
N THR A 120 8.44 -5.54 23.87
CA THR A 120 7.88 -5.30 25.20
C THR A 120 6.47 -4.68 25.13
N ILE A 121 6.19 -3.90 24.09
CA ILE A 121 4.87 -3.30 23.81
C ILE A 121 3.93 -4.28 23.07
N GLY A 122 4.38 -5.51 22.80
CA GLY A 122 3.60 -6.54 22.10
C GLY A 122 3.68 -6.46 20.57
N VAL A 123 4.64 -5.70 20.03
CA VAL A 123 4.90 -5.56 18.60
C VAL A 123 6.20 -6.31 18.25
N ASP A 124 6.06 -7.54 17.77
CA ASP A 124 7.22 -8.35 17.39
C ASP A 124 7.71 -8.00 15.97
N ILE A 125 8.94 -7.50 15.92
CA ILE A 125 9.65 -7.13 14.69
C ILE A 125 10.99 -7.88 14.59
N SER A 126 11.41 -8.15 13.36
CA SER A 126 12.73 -8.70 13.02
C SER A 126 13.83 -7.65 13.22
N HIS A 127 15.07 -8.12 13.33
CA HIS A 127 16.21 -7.20 13.48
C HIS A 127 16.36 -6.31 12.24
N GLU A 128 16.14 -6.86 11.05
CA GLU A 128 16.15 -6.11 9.79
C GLU A 128 15.05 -5.03 9.71
N GLU A 129 13.88 -5.26 10.31
CA GLU A 129 12.83 -4.24 10.42
C GLU A 129 13.21 -3.15 11.41
N ALA A 130 13.86 -3.51 12.53
CA ALA A 130 14.36 -2.55 13.49
C ALA A 130 15.50 -1.70 12.90
N THR A 131 16.41 -2.31 12.15
CA THR A 131 17.45 -1.59 11.39
C THR A 131 16.82 -0.68 10.33
N ARG A 132 15.73 -1.10 9.68
CA ARG A 132 14.99 -0.22 8.75
C ARG A 132 14.33 0.97 9.43
N ILE A 133 13.83 0.81 10.66
CA ILE A 133 13.31 1.93 11.46
C ILE A 133 14.46 2.86 11.85
N LEU A 134 15.58 2.29 12.31
CA LEU A 134 16.79 3.02 12.68
C LEU A 134 17.27 3.90 11.53
N LEU A 135 17.49 3.31 10.36
CA LEU A 135 17.97 3.98 9.15
C LEU A 135 17.04 5.09 8.63
N ARG A 136 15.79 5.17 9.11
CA ARG A 136 14.86 6.26 8.76
C ARG A 136 15.04 7.50 9.63
N ILE A 137 15.63 7.33 10.81
CA ILE A 137 15.77 8.37 11.82
C ILE A 137 17.23 8.84 11.88
N ASP A 138 18.17 7.91 11.76
CA ASP A 138 19.61 8.15 11.62
C ASP A 138 19.90 9.01 10.37
N LYS A 139 20.34 10.25 10.61
CA LYS A 139 20.70 11.24 9.59
C LYS A 139 22.20 11.25 9.31
N ASP A 140 23.01 10.98 10.32
CA ASP A 140 24.47 11.08 10.23
C ASP A 140 25.17 9.78 9.81
N GLY A 141 24.42 8.68 9.76
CA GLY A 141 24.86 7.36 9.31
C GLY A 141 25.65 6.59 10.37
N THR A 142 25.48 6.94 11.65
CA THR A 142 26.15 6.30 12.78
C THR A 142 25.63 4.90 13.10
N MET A 143 24.52 4.47 12.48
CA MET A 143 23.80 3.24 12.80
C MET A 143 23.26 3.19 14.23
N THR A 144 23.12 4.36 14.84
CA THR A 144 22.44 4.60 16.10
C THR A 144 21.57 5.85 15.96
N ILE A 145 20.63 6.08 16.87
CA ILE A 145 19.81 7.30 16.90
C ILE A 145 20.19 8.10 18.13
N ASP A 146 20.66 9.33 17.94
CA ASP A 146 20.90 10.23 19.05
C ASP A 146 19.63 11.01 19.46
N TRP A 147 19.74 11.77 20.56
CA TRP A 147 18.62 12.59 21.04
C TRP A 147 18.14 13.65 20.02
N ASN A 148 19.06 14.27 19.28
CA ASN A 148 18.73 15.33 18.34
C ASN A 148 17.99 14.76 17.13
N GLU A 149 18.43 13.62 16.62
CA GLU A 149 17.78 12.89 15.53
C GLU A 149 16.38 12.42 15.93
N TRP A 150 16.25 11.83 17.12
CA TRP A 150 14.97 11.43 17.68
C TRP A 150 14.01 12.62 17.84
N ARG A 151 14.49 13.70 18.47
CA ARG A 151 13.71 14.93 18.65
C ARG A 151 13.25 15.48 17.32
N ASP A 152 14.17 15.74 16.39
CA ASP A 152 13.85 16.36 15.11
C ASP A 152 12.88 15.53 14.27
N TYR A 153 12.96 14.19 14.37
CA TYR A 153 12.07 13.29 13.66
C TYR A 153 10.63 13.33 14.21
N PHE A 154 10.45 13.50 15.52
CA PHE A 154 9.15 13.41 16.19
C PHE A 154 8.57 14.74 16.70
N LEU A 155 9.33 15.84 16.68
CA LEU A 155 8.97 17.12 17.30
C LEU A 155 7.60 17.67 16.85
N PHE A 156 7.23 17.46 15.60
CA PHE A 156 5.96 17.95 15.05
C PHE A 156 4.97 16.81 14.77
N LYS A 157 5.24 15.60 15.26
CA LYS A 157 4.33 14.45 15.15
C LYS A 157 3.50 14.36 16.44
N PRO A 158 2.16 14.22 16.37
CA PRO A 158 1.26 14.23 17.53
C PRO A 158 1.26 12.86 18.23
N ILE A 159 2.42 12.47 18.74
CA ILE A 159 2.69 11.18 19.37
C ILE A 159 2.83 11.41 20.86
N THR A 160 2.00 10.72 21.65
CA THR A 160 1.92 10.96 23.09
C THR A 160 2.55 9.85 23.92
N ASN A 161 2.73 8.67 23.33
CA ASN A 161 3.25 7.49 24.02
C ASN A 161 3.99 6.54 23.05
N MET A 162 4.58 5.48 23.60
CA MET A 162 5.32 4.50 22.81
C MET A 162 4.42 3.63 21.90
N GLU A 163 3.13 3.47 22.23
CA GLU A 163 2.18 2.77 21.36
C GLU A 163 1.89 3.59 20.08
N ASP A 164 1.83 4.91 20.19
CA ASP A 164 1.66 5.83 19.06
C ASP A 164 2.87 5.77 18.12
N VAL A 165 4.09 5.67 18.67
CA VAL A 165 5.32 5.46 17.88
C VAL A 165 5.25 4.13 17.14
N ALA A 166 4.92 3.05 17.84
CA ALA A 166 4.79 1.73 17.25
C ALA A 166 3.74 1.70 16.13
N ARG A 167 2.59 2.35 16.35
CA ARG A 167 1.51 2.48 15.36
C ARG A 167 1.95 3.30 14.15
N TYR A 168 2.67 4.39 14.37
CA TYR A 168 3.21 5.23 13.30
C TYR A 168 4.19 4.43 12.41
N TRP A 169 5.14 3.71 13.01
CA TRP A 169 6.07 2.87 12.26
C TRP A 169 5.36 1.74 11.50
N LYS A 170 4.36 1.09 12.13
CA LYS A 170 3.55 0.05 11.48
C LYS A 170 2.83 0.57 10.23
N HIS A 171 2.21 1.75 10.31
CA HIS A 171 1.47 2.32 9.18
C HIS A 171 2.36 2.85 8.06
N SER A 172 3.54 3.41 8.37
CA SER A 172 4.51 3.85 7.35
C SER A 172 5.16 2.66 6.59
N MET A 173 5.02 1.43 7.09
CA MET A 173 5.46 0.22 6.38
C MET A 173 4.40 -0.37 5.43
N MET A 174 3.13 0.04 5.50
CA MET A 174 1.98 -0.65 4.87
C MET A 174 1.61 -0.23 3.44
N LEU A 175 2.38 0.64 2.77
CA LEU A 175 2.09 1.01 1.37
C LEU A 175 2.69 0.00 0.38
N ASP A 176 2.03 -1.16 0.27
CA ASP A 176 2.27 -2.12 -0.80
C ASP A 176 1.05 -2.19 -1.72
N ILE A 177 1.10 -1.39 -2.80
CA ILE A 177 0.04 -1.27 -3.81
C ILE A 177 0.34 -2.29 -4.91
N GLY A 178 -0.20 -3.49 -4.73
CA GLY A 178 -0.23 -4.56 -5.74
C GLY A 178 -1.66 -5.05 -5.99
N GLU A 179 -1.89 -5.71 -7.13
CA GLU A 179 -3.21 -6.21 -7.60
C GLU A 179 -3.95 -7.18 -6.64
N GLN A 180 -3.33 -7.54 -5.50
CA GLN A 180 -3.94 -8.30 -4.42
C GLN A 180 -3.94 -7.41 -3.17
N LEU A 181 -5.13 -7.16 -2.59
CA LEU A 181 -5.22 -6.65 -1.22
C LEU A 181 -4.40 -7.59 -0.33
N THR A 182 -3.21 -7.16 0.09
CA THR A 182 -2.55 -7.72 1.26
C THR A 182 -3.49 -7.43 2.42
N VAL A 183 -3.89 -8.48 3.15
CA VAL A 183 -4.70 -8.29 4.35
C VAL A 183 -3.80 -7.53 5.33
N PRO A 184 -4.17 -6.33 5.79
CA PRO A 184 -3.34 -5.58 6.72
C PRO A 184 -3.04 -6.40 7.97
N ASP A 185 -1.78 -6.42 8.39
CA ASP A 185 -1.33 -7.11 9.60
C ASP A 185 -2.05 -6.58 10.85
N ASP A 186 -2.67 -7.52 11.57
CA ASP A 186 -3.26 -7.42 12.91
C ASP A 186 -3.91 -6.07 13.21
N PHE A 187 -5.13 -5.86 12.70
CA PHE A 187 -6.01 -4.83 13.26
C PHE A 187 -6.25 -5.15 14.73
N SER A 188 -6.05 -4.15 15.60
CA SER A 188 -6.38 -4.26 17.01
C SER A 188 -7.89 -4.53 17.19
N GLU A 189 -8.26 -5.16 18.30
CA GLU A 189 -9.67 -5.40 18.62
C GLU A 189 -10.47 -4.08 18.74
N GLU A 190 -9.81 -2.98 19.08
CA GLU A 190 -10.39 -1.63 19.09
C GLU A 190 -10.68 -1.10 17.69
N GLU A 191 -9.77 -1.31 16.73
CA GLU A 191 -9.97 -0.94 15.32
C GLU A 191 -11.07 -1.77 14.64
N LYS A 192 -11.20 -3.05 15.03
CA LYS A 192 -12.29 -3.92 14.58
C LYS A 192 -13.64 -3.41 15.10
N LYS A 193 -13.72 -3.04 16.38
CA LYS A 193 -14.94 -2.51 17.01
C LYS A 193 -15.32 -1.11 16.52
N SER A 194 -14.34 -0.26 16.18
CA SER A 194 -14.56 1.10 15.68
C SER A 194 -15.07 1.16 14.24
N GLY A 195 -15.19 0.00 13.57
CA GLY A 195 -15.61 -0.09 12.17
C GLY A 195 -14.58 0.46 11.18
N TYR A 196 -13.37 0.81 11.63
CA TYR A 196 -12.28 1.29 10.77
C TYR A 196 -11.91 0.24 9.71
N VAL A 197 -11.76 -1.03 10.13
CA VAL A 197 -11.42 -2.16 9.26
C VAL A 197 -12.41 -2.31 8.11
N TRP A 198 -13.71 -2.32 8.41
CA TRP A 198 -14.75 -2.50 7.40
C TRP A 198 -14.75 -1.35 6.40
N ARG A 199 -14.60 -0.11 6.89
CA ARG A 199 -14.53 1.07 6.02
C ARG A 199 -13.29 1.05 5.13
N GLN A 200 -12.13 0.61 5.64
CA GLN A 200 -10.91 0.47 4.85
C GLN A 200 -11.05 -0.62 3.77
N LEU A 201 -11.64 -1.76 4.12
CA LEU A 201 -11.95 -2.84 3.18
C LEU A 201 -12.94 -2.38 2.10
N MET A 202 -13.96 -1.61 2.47
CA MET A 202 -14.90 -1.00 1.51
C MET A 202 -14.22 -0.02 0.57
N ALA A 203 -13.32 0.84 1.08
CA ALA A 203 -12.54 1.75 0.25
C ALA A 203 -11.70 0.99 -0.78
N GLY A 204 -11.02 -0.08 -0.34
CA GLY A 204 -10.27 -0.98 -1.22
C GLY A 204 -11.16 -1.70 -2.26
N ALA A 205 -12.33 -2.18 -1.86
CA ALA A 205 -13.26 -2.86 -2.74
C ALA A 205 -13.84 -1.94 -3.83
N ILE A 206 -14.22 -0.71 -3.47
CA ILE A 206 -14.73 0.30 -4.41
C ILE A 206 -13.62 0.72 -5.37
N ALA A 207 -12.41 1.02 -4.85
CA ALA A 207 -11.24 1.35 -5.67
C ALA A 207 -10.91 0.25 -6.68
N GLY A 208 -10.85 -1.00 -6.22
CA GLY A 208 -10.61 -2.16 -7.07
C GLY A 208 -11.71 -2.39 -8.11
N SER A 209 -12.97 -2.09 -7.77
CA SER A 209 -14.11 -2.23 -8.69
C SER A 209 -14.09 -1.20 -9.80
N VAL A 210 -13.83 0.07 -9.48
CA VAL A 210 -13.75 1.17 -10.45
C VAL A 210 -12.53 0.97 -11.36
N SER A 211 -11.37 0.65 -10.78
CA SER A 211 -10.16 0.35 -11.54
C SER A 211 -10.37 -0.80 -12.53
N ARG A 212 -10.89 -1.94 -12.07
CA ARG A 212 -11.21 -3.10 -12.94
C ARG A 212 -12.20 -2.76 -14.04
N THR A 213 -13.20 -1.92 -13.76
CA THR A 213 -14.19 -1.49 -14.75
C THR A 213 -13.59 -0.55 -15.80
N GLY A 214 -12.71 0.37 -15.39
CA GLY A 214 -11.97 1.25 -16.30
C GLY A 214 -11.01 0.47 -17.20
N THR A 215 -10.40 -0.59 -16.69
CA THR A 215 -9.46 -1.42 -17.45
C THR A 215 -10.08 -2.67 -18.10
N ALA A 216 -11.39 -2.87 -17.96
CA ALA A 216 -12.08 -4.06 -18.47
C ALA A 216 -11.90 -4.29 -19.99
N PRO A 217 -11.87 -3.26 -20.85
CA PRO A 217 -11.59 -3.46 -22.28
C PRO A 217 -10.21 -4.07 -22.55
N LEU A 218 -9.18 -3.65 -21.82
CA LEU A 218 -7.82 -4.19 -21.92
C LEU A 218 -7.74 -5.61 -21.35
N ASP A 219 -8.44 -5.87 -20.25
CA ASP A 219 -8.56 -7.22 -19.68
C ASP A 219 -9.22 -8.21 -20.64
N ARG A 220 -10.32 -7.81 -21.30
CA ARG A 220 -10.97 -8.66 -22.30
C ARG A 220 -10.05 -8.90 -23.49
N LEU A 221 -9.34 -7.88 -23.95
CA LEU A 221 -8.39 -7.97 -25.05
C LEU A 221 -7.22 -8.90 -24.73
N LYS A 222 -6.68 -8.85 -23.50
CA LYS A 222 -5.68 -9.79 -22.98
C LYS A 222 -6.20 -11.23 -23.09
N VAL A 223 -7.35 -11.52 -22.47
CA VAL A 223 -7.92 -12.87 -22.43
C VAL A 223 -8.24 -13.38 -23.85
N PHE A 224 -8.77 -12.52 -24.71
CA PHE A 224 -9.05 -12.85 -26.11
C PHE A 224 -7.79 -13.29 -26.86
N ARG A 225 -6.69 -12.53 -26.75
CA ARG A 225 -5.41 -12.84 -27.39
C ARG A 225 -4.68 -14.04 -26.77
N GLN A 226 -4.91 -14.31 -25.49
CA GLN A 226 -4.35 -15.49 -24.81
C GLN A 226 -4.94 -16.80 -25.38
N VAL A 227 -6.18 -16.77 -25.86
CA VAL A 227 -6.92 -17.95 -26.34
C VAL A 227 -6.93 -18.08 -27.86
N HIS A 228 -7.18 -17.00 -28.60
CA HIS A 228 -7.30 -17.04 -30.07
C HIS A 228 -5.95 -16.84 -30.77
N GLY A 229 -5.14 -17.88 -30.78
CA GLY A 229 -3.76 -17.87 -31.31
C GLY A 229 -3.57 -17.42 -32.77
N SER A 230 -2.30 -17.18 -33.16
CA SER A 230 -1.78 -16.44 -34.34
C SER A 230 -2.50 -16.58 -35.68
N PHE A 231 -3.21 -17.67 -35.96
CA PHE A 231 -3.70 -17.95 -37.31
C PHE A 231 -4.75 -16.95 -37.82
N MET A 232 -5.50 -16.31 -36.92
CA MET A 232 -6.55 -15.36 -37.31
C MET A 232 -6.20 -13.87 -37.03
N PHE A 233 -5.23 -13.60 -36.14
CA PHE A 233 -4.92 -12.23 -35.66
C PHE A 233 -3.43 -11.99 -35.42
N SER A 234 -2.56 -12.34 -36.38
CA SER A 234 -1.12 -12.01 -36.39
C SER A 234 -0.81 -10.49 -36.46
N GLY A 235 -1.77 -9.62 -36.12
CA GLY A 235 -1.68 -8.17 -36.26
C GLY A 235 -1.62 -7.39 -34.95
N ASN A 236 -1.54 -6.07 -35.10
CA ASN A 236 -1.56 -5.06 -34.04
C ASN A 236 -2.71 -5.28 -33.05
N VAL A 237 -2.50 -4.90 -31.78
CA VAL A 237 -3.51 -4.89 -30.69
C VAL A 237 -4.85 -4.28 -31.16
N LEU A 238 -4.77 -3.30 -32.06
CA LEU A 238 -5.89 -2.63 -32.69
C LEU A 238 -6.79 -3.54 -33.52
N ASN A 239 -6.25 -4.52 -34.25
CA ASN A 239 -7.04 -5.41 -35.11
C ASN A 239 -7.92 -6.35 -34.29
N SER A 240 -7.39 -6.91 -33.20
CA SER A 240 -8.16 -7.72 -32.25
C SER A 240 -9.24 -6.87 -31.57
N PHE A 241 -8.93 -5.62 -31.22
CA PHE A 241 -9.89 -4.70 -30.63
C PHE A 241 -11.03 -4.35 -31.61
N GLN A 242 -10.69 -4.03 -32.87
CA GLN A 242 -11.66 -3.79 -33.93
C GLN A 242 -12.56 -5.00 -34.19
N PHE A 243 -11.99 -6.21 -34.20
CA PHE A 243 -12.77 -7.44 -34.34
C PHE A 243 -13.78 -7.60 -33.19
N MET A 244 -13.34 -7.41 -31.94
CA MET A 244 -14.22 -7.50 -30.76
C MET A 244 -15.37 -6.49 -30.83
N VAL A 245 -15.11 -5.26 -31.29
CA VAL A 245 -16.13 -4.23 -31.47
C VAL A 245 -17.07 -4.56 -32.63
N LYS A 246 -16.57 -5.09 -33.75
CA LYS A 246 -17.40 -5.52 -34.89
C LYS A 246 -18.32 -6.70 -34.52
N GLU A 247 -17.83 -7.64 -33.71
CA GLU A 247 -18.58 -8.84 -33.30
C GLU A 247 -19.73 -8.52 -32.33
N GLY A 248 -19.51 -7.65 -31.34
CA GLY A 248 -20.46 -7.45 -30.24
C GLY A 248 -20.81 -6.00 -29.90
N GLY A 249 -20.33 -5.05 -30.69
CA GLY A 249 -20.44 -3.61 -30.42
C GLY A 249 -19.55 -3.14 -29.27
N LEU A 250 -19.62 -1.84 -28.96
CA LEU A 250 -18.78 -1.21 -27.92
C LEU A 250 -19.05 -1.79 -26.52
N ARG A 251 -20.31 -2.06 -26.18
CA ARG A 251 -20.67 -2.66 -24.88
C ARG A 251 -20.07 -4.05 -24.67
N SER A 252 -19.72 -4.76 -25.74
CA SER A 252 -19.10 -6.08 -25.60
C SER A 252 -17.74 -6.02 -24.90
N LEU A 253 -17.03 -4.90 -24.94
CA LEU A 253 -15.71 -4.75 -24.32
C LEU A 253 -15.72 -5.03 -22.81
N TRP A 254 -16.87 -4.87 -22.14
CA TRP A 254 -17.07 -5.16 -20.71
C TRP A 254 -17.63 -6.55 -20.40
N ARG A 255 -17.68 -7.46 -21.38
CA ARG A 255 -18.10 -8.85 -21.15
C ARG A 255 -17.21 -9.50 -20.07
N GLY A 256 -17.86 -10.12 -19.09
CA GLY A 256 -17.18 -10.73 -17.94
C GLY A 256 -16.84 -9.76 -16.80
N ASN A 257 -16.93 -8.43 -16.99
CA ASN A 257 -16.61 -7.46 -15.94
C ASN A 257 -17.51 -7.58 -14.71
N GLY A 258 -18.80 -7.91 -14.90
CA GLY A 258 -19.72 -8.13 -13.78
C GLY A 258 -19.24 -9.21 -12.80
N VAL A 259 -18.70 -10.32 -13.30
CA VAL A 259 -18.10 -11.36 -12.44
C VAL A 259 -16.81 -10.86 -11.78
N ASN A 260 -16.02 -10.08 -12.52
CA ASN A 260 -14.75 -9.51 -12.04
C ASN A 260 -14.95 -8.54 -10.85
N VAL A 261 -16.06 -7.80 -10.83
CA VAL A 261 -16.45 -6.92 -9.73
C VAL A 261 -17.13 -7.72 -8.61
N LEU A 262 -18.06 -8.60 -8.96
CA LEU A 262 -18.82 -9.40 -7.97
C LEU A 262 -17.91 -10.25 -7.08
N LYS A 263 -16.82 -10.81 -7.62
CA LYS A 263 -15.92 -11.69 -6.85
C LYS A 263 -15.09 -10.98 -5.79
N ILE A 264 -14.93 -9.66 -5.86
CA ILE A 264 -13.99 -8.90 -5.01
C ILE A 264 -14.34 -9.02 -3.53
N ALA A 265 -15.60 -8.75 -3.19
CA ALA A 265 -16.06 -8.76 -1.81
C ALA A 265 -16.03 -10.17 -1.20
N PRO A 266 -16.57 -11.22 -1.86
CA PRO A 266 -16.44 -12.60 -1.37
C PRO A 266 -14.98 -13.06 -1.23
N GLU A 267 -14.11 -12.74 -2.21
CA GLU A 267 -12.69 -13.10 -2.17
C GLU A 267 -12.00 -12.49 -0.95
N THR A 268 -12.24 -11.21 -0.71
CA THR A 268 -11.63 -10.47 0.41
C THR A 268 -12.17 -10.97 1.75
N ALA A 269 -13.48 -11.21 1.86
CA ALA A 269 -14.11 -11.73 3.06
C ALA A 269 -13.57 -13.13 3.43
N ILE A 270 -13.53 -14.05 2.47
CA ILE A 270 -13.02 -15.40 2.69
C ILE A 270 -11.53 -15.37 3.05
N LYS A 271 -10.73 -14.56 2.35
CA LYS A 271 -9.30 -14.41 2.65
C LYS A 271 -9.07 -13.90 4.06
N PHE A 272 -9.81 -12.87 4.48
CA PHE A 272 -9.71 -12.30 5.82
C PHE A 272 -10.12 -13.31 6.90
N THR A 273 -11.28 -13.94 6.75
CA THR A 273 -11.77 -14.95 7.69
C THR A 273 -10.83 -16.15 7.77
N ALA A 274 -10.35 -16.66 6.63
CA ALA A 274 -9.39 -17.76 6.61
C ALA A 274 -8.08 -17.36 7.31
N TYR A 275 -7.58 -16.15 7.08
CA TYR A 275 -6.38 -15.64 7.72
C TYR A 275 -6.52 -15.59 9.25
N GLU A 276 -7.60 -15.01 9.77
CA GLU A 276 -7.85 -14.98 11.22
C GLU A 276 -7.95 -16.38 11.82
N GLN A 277 -8.68 -17.30 11.17
CA GLN A 277 -8.82 -18.68 11.66
C GLN A 277 -7.48 -19.43 11.66
N ILE A 278 -6.69 -19.31 10.60
CA ILE A 278 -5.38 -19.97 10.52
C ILE A 278 -4.44 -19.39 11.58
N LYS A 279 -4.44 -18.07 11.77
CA LYS A 279 -3.66 -17.43 12.85
C LYS A 279 -4.07 -17.94 14.23
N ASN A 280 -5.38 -18.04 14.51
CA ASN A 280 -5.87 -18.55 15.79
C ASN A 280 -5.42 -19.98 16.05
N VAL A 281 -5.48 -20.84 15.02
CA VAL A 281 -4.96 -22.21 15.10
C VAL A 281 -3.44 -22.24 15.35
N MET A 282 -2.67 -21.36 14.69
CA MET A 282 -1.22 -21.27 14.89
C MET A 282 -0.82 -20.68 16.25
N ARG A 283 -1.64 -19.79 16.83
CA ARG A 283 -1.45 -19.24 18.18
C ARG A 283 -1.74 -20.27 19.28
N GLY A 284 -2.63 -21.24 19.02
CA GLY A 284 -2.98 -22.28 19.98
C GLY A 284 -3.62 -21.69 21.25
N SER A 285 -3.32 -22.26 22.42
CA SER A 285 -3.88 -21.81 23.71
C SER A 285 -3.34 -20.47 24.23
N ASN A 286 -2.44 -19.81 23.51
CA ASN A 286 -1.74 -18.62 23.97
C ASN A 286 -2.16 -17.40 23.12
N GLU A 287 -3.29 -16.77 23.48
CA GLU A 287 -3.91 -15.67 22.72
C GLU A 287 -3.02 -14.43 22.58
N THR A 288 -2.07 -14.23 23.50
CA THR A 288 -1.13 -13.09 23.50
C THR A 288 0.11 -13.32 22.65
N ARG A 289 0.29 -14.50 22.04
CA ARG A 289 1.46 -14.80 21.22
C ARG A 289 1.39 -14.09 19.87
N THR A 290 2.36 -13.21 19.61
CA THR A 290 2.61 -12.67 18.27
C THR A 290 3.18 -13.75 17.36
N LEU A 291 2.66 -13.83 16.13
CA LEU A 291 3.15 -14.78 15.13
C LEU A 291 4.46 -14.27 14.52
N ARG A 292 5.42 -15.18 14.33
CA ARG A 292 6.69 -14.86 13.65
C ARG A 292 6.44 -14.55 12.16
N VAL A 293 7.38 -13.86 11.51
CA VAL A 293 7.29 -13.49 10.09
C VAL A 293 6.96 -14.69 9.18
N HIS A 294 7.63 -15.84 9.37
CA HIS A 294 7.36 -17.04 8.58
C HIS A 294 5.98 -17.65 8.88
N GLU A 295 5.48 -17.54 10.12
CA GLU A 295 4.14 -18.01 10.50
C GLU A 295 3.07 -17.15 9.85
N ARG A 296 3.25 -15.81 9.84
CA ARG A 296 2.39 -14.86 9.13
C ARG A 296 2.39 -15.12 7.63
N PHE A 297 3.56 -15.40 7.05
CA PHE A 297 3.70 -15.75 5.64
C PHE A 297 2.96 -17.04 5.29
N VAL A 298 3.10 -18.08 6.11
CA VAL A 298 2.37 -19.36 5.95
C VAL A 298 0.87 -19.14 6.10
N ALA A 299 0.43 -18.40 7.13
CA ALA A 299 -0.97 -18.07 7.34
C ALA A 299 -1.56 -17.29 6.16
N GLY A 300 -0.84 -16.28 5.66
CA GLY A 300 -1.25 -15.48 4.50
C GLY A 300 -1.33 -16.30 3.21
N SER A 301 -0.36 -17.20 3.00
CA SER A 301 -0.30 -18.10 1.85
C SER A 301 -1.45 -19.12 1.88
N LEU A 302 -1.71 -19.73 3.03
CA LEU A 302 -2.82 -20.67 3.22
C LEU A 302 -4.18 -19.97 3.08
N ALA A 303 -4.35 -18.80 3.70
CA ALA A 303 -5.57 -18.00 3.55
C ALA A 303 -5.82 -17.58 2.11
N GLY A 304 -4.77 -17.17 1.39
CA GLY A 304 -4.82 -16.87 -0.03
C GLY A 304 -5.22 -18.09 -0.86
N ALA A 305 -4.63 -19.25 -0.58
CA ALA A 305 -4.99 -20.51 -1.24
C ALA A 305 -6.46 -20.89 -0.97
N THR A 306 -6.93 -20.85 0.28
CA THR A 306 -8.31 -21.13 0.67
C THR A 306 -9.31 -20.21 -0.04
N ALA A 307 -9.06 -18.89 -0.02
CA ALA A 307 -9.89 -17.93 -0.73
C ALA A 307 -9.90 -18.20 -2.24
N GLN A 308 -8.74 -18.50 -2.81
CA GLN A 308 -8.61 -18.81 -4.23
C GLN A 308 -9.37 -20.08 -4.61
N THR A 309 -9.35 -21.14 -3.78
CA THR A 309 -10.11 -22.39 -4.00
C THR A 309 -11.62 -22.12 -3.98
N ALA A 310 -12.09 -21.30 -3.04
CA ALA A 310 -13.52 -20.98 -2.92
C ALA A 310 -14.03 -20.11 -4.07
N ILE A 311 -13.22 -19.14 -4.52
CA ILE A 311 -13.58 -18.19 -5.59
C ILE A 311 -13.33 -18.75 -7.00
N TYR A 312 -12.56 -19.83 -7.12
CA TYR A 312 -12.15 -20.39 -8.41
C TYR A 312 -13.29 -20.62 -9.43
N PRO A 313 -14.49 -21.11 -9.03
CA PRO A 313 -15.62 -21.22 -9.96
C PRO A 313 -16.01 -19.90 -10.64
N MET A 314 -15.88 -18.78 -9.93
CA MET A 314 -16.12 -17.44 -10.48
C MET A 314 -15.03 -17.03 -11.48
N GLU A 315 -13.78 -17.45 -11.29
CA GLU A 315 -12.70 -17.21 -12.28
C GLU A 315 -12.98 -17.91 -13.60
N VAL A 316 -13.44 -19.18 -13.54
CA VAL A 316 -13.83 -19.90 -14.75
C VAL A 316 -15.01 -19.19 -15.42
N LEU A 317 -16.06 -18.84 -14.67
CA LEU A 317 -17.22 -18.11 -15.20
C LEU A 317 -16.81 -16.78 -15.86
N LYS A 318 -15.91 -16.02 -15.22
CA LYS A 318 -15.35 -14.80 -15.78
C LYS A 318 -14.72 -15.07 -17.14
N THR A 319 -13.78 -16.03 -17.22
CA THR A 319 -13.06 -16.33 -18.47
C THR A 319 -14.02 -16.76 -19.59
N ARG A 320 -15.03 -17.59 -19.26
CA ARG A 320 -16.08 -18.03 -20.20
C ARG A 320 -16.93 -16.89 -20.73
N LEU A 321 -17.41 -16.02 -19.84
CA LEU A 321 -18.24 -14.88 -20.20
C LEU A 321 -17.44 -13.83 -20.98
N THR A 322 -16.14 -13.69 -20.70
CA THR A 322 -15.24 -12.76 -21.39
C THR A 322 -15.05 -13.15 -22.86
N LEU A 323 -14.95 -14.46 -23.12
CA LEU A 323 -14.70 -15.05 -24.44
C LEU A 323 -15.98 -15.43 -25.21
N ARG A 324 -17.16 -15.25 -24.61
CA ARG A 324 -18.43 -15.63 -25.25
C ARG A 324 -18.68 -14.82 -26.51
N ASN A 325 -19.34 -15.46 -27.47
CA ASN A 325 -19.94 -14.79 -28.62
C ASN A 325 -21.25 -14.09 -28.22
N THR A 326 -21.66 -13.11 -29.00
CA THR A 326 -22.92 -12.38 -28.83
C THR A 326 -24.09 -13.37 -28.85
N GLY A 327 -24.95 -13.32 -27.83
CA GLY A 327 -26.11 -14.20 -27.72
C GLY A 327 -25.84 -15.61 -27.18
N GLN A 328 -24.59 -16.00 -26.92
CA GLN A 328 -24.27 -17.35 -26.42
C GLN A 328 -24.78 -17.62 -24.99
N PHE A 329 -24.77 -16.59 -24.13
CA PHE A 329 -25.29 -16.66 -22.77
C PHE A 329 -26.08 -15.39 -22.47
N SER A 330 -27.24 -15.52 -21.83
CA SER A 330 -28.05 -14.38 -21.37
C SER A 330 -27.43 -13.67 -20.16
N GLY A 331 -26.72 -14.40 -19.30
CA GLY A 331 -26.10 -13.86 -18.09
C GLY A 331 -25.16 -14.82 -17.37
N ILE A 332 -24.78 -14.46 -16.13
CA ILE A 332 -23.86 -15.24 -15.30
C ILE A 332 -24.48 -16.59 -14.91
N ALA A 333 -25.74 -16.57 -14.45
CA ALA A 333 -26.45 -17.78 -14.02
C ALA A 333 -26.68 -18.77 -15.18
N ASP A 334 -27.00 -18.25 -16.38
CA ASP A 334 -27.17 -19.06 -17.58
C ASP A 334 -25.87 -19.72 -18.01
N CYS A 335 -24.75 -18.98 -17.98
CA CYS A 335 -23.42 -19.54 -18.21
C CYS A 335 -23.07 -20.64 -17.19
N ALA A 336 -23.35 -20.42 -15.90
CA ALA A 336 -23.12 -21.41 -14.84
C ALA A 336 -23.97 -22.67 -15.04
N LYS A 337 -25.27 -22.51 -15.35
CA LYS A 337 -26.19 -23.61 -15.64
C LYS A 337 -25.71 -24.42 -16.84
N HIS A 338 -25.27 -23.74 -17.91
CA HIS A 338 -24.77 -24.39 -19.12
C HIS A 338 -23.50 -25.20 -18.86
N ILE A 339 -22.53 -24.65 -18.12
CA ILE A 339 -21.31 -25.36 -17.72
C ILE A 339 -21.66 -26.58 -16.87
N LEU A 340 -22.53 -26.42 -15.88
CA LEU A 340 -22.91 -27.51 -14.98
C LEU A 340 -23.62 -28.64 -15.73
N GLN A 341 -24.53 -28.31 -16.65
CA GLN A 341 -25.29 -29.30 -17.40
C GLN A 341 -24.48 -30.00 -18.50
N LYS A 342 -23.55 -29.30 -19.17
CA LYS A 342 -22.80 -29.86 -20.31
C LYS A 342 -21.43 -30.42 -19.95
N GLU A 343 -20.72 -29.80 -19.01
CA GLU A 343 -19.34 -30.15 -18.66
C GLU A 343 -19.20 -30.77 -17.26
N GLY A 344 -20.21 -30.57 -16.40
CA GLY A 344 -20.21 -31.04 -15.01
C GLY A 344 -19.45 -30.12 -14.04
N PHE A 345 -19.50 -30.46 -12.75
CA PHE A 345 -18.93 -29.64 -11.68
C PHE A 345 -17.41 -29.44 -11.78
N THR A 346 -16.67 -30.45 -12.24
CA THR A 346 -15.20 -30.38 -12.37
C THR A 346 -14.73 -29.31 -13.38
N ALA A 347 -15.60 -28.86 -14.29
CA ALA A 347 -15.29 -27.81 -15.25
C ALA A 347 -15.04 -26.45 -14.59
N PHE A 348 -15.65 -26.18 -13.43
CA PHE A 348 -15.45 -24.97 -12.65
C PHE A 348 -14.05 -24.86 -12.02
N TYR A 349 -13.25 -25.94 -12.05
CA TYR A 349 -11.89 -25.98 -11.51
C TYR A 349 -10.82 -26.19 -12.59
N LYS A 350 -11.17 -26.01 -13.88
CA LYS A 350 -10.20 -26.08 -14.98
C LYS A 350 -9.12 -25.00 -14.84
N GLY A 351 -7.86 -25.41 -14.90
CA GLY A 351 -6.71 -24.52 -14.74
C GLY A 351 -6.29 -24.25 -13.29
N TYR A 352 -6.86 -24.96 -12.31
CA TYR A 352 -6.57 -24.74 -10.90
C TYR A 352 -5.10 -25.02 -10.54
N ILE A 353 -4.52 -26.10 -11.08
CA ILE A 353 -3.10 -26.45 -10.87
C ILE A 353 -2.15 -25.35 -11.38
N PRO A 354 -2.20 -24.93 -12.67
CA PRO A 354 -1.32 -23.86 -13.14
C PRO A 354 -1.58 -22.53 -12.41
N ASN A 355 -2.81 -22.29 -11.92
CA ASN A 355 -3.10 -21.15 -11.06
C ASN A 355 -2.28 -21.20 -9.77
N LEU A 356 -2.35 -22.29 -9.00
CA LEU A 356 -1.60 -22.42 -7.75
C LEU A 356 -0.09 -22.36 -7.98
N LEU A 357 0.42 -23.04 -9.01
CA LEU A 357 1.83 -23.00 -9.37
C LEU A 357 2.31 -21.60 -9.75
N SER A 358 1.43 -20.74 -10.29
CA SER A 358 1.79 -19.38 -10.68
C SER A 358 1.91 -18.41 -9.50
N ILE A 359 1.25 -18.68 -8.37
CA ILE A 359 1.22 -17.79 -7.20
C ILE A 359 2.61 -17.66 -6.57
N VAL A 360 3.33 -18.78 -6.41
CA VAL A 360 4.63 -18.80 -5.72
C VAL A 360 5.70 -17.99 -6.47
N PRO A 361 5.96 -18.22 -7.78
CA PRO A 361 6.93 -17.43 -8.53
C PRO A 361 6.53 -15.95 -8.62
N TYR A 362 5.22 -15.67 -8.79
CA TYR A 362 4.72 -14.30 -8.82
C TYR A 362 5.07 -13.56 -7.52
N ALA A 363 4.62 -14.09 -6.38
CA ALA A 363 4.78 -13.45 -5.08
C ALA A 363 6.27 -13.35 -4.66
N GLY A 364 7.06 -14.38 -4.93
CA GLY A 364 8.48 -14.38 -4.60
C GLY A 364 9.27 -13.30 -5.36
N ILE A 365 9.00 -13.15 -6.67
CA ILE A 365 9.69 -12.16 -7.50
C ILE A 365 9.17 -10.75 -7.23
N ASP A 366 7.86 -10.59 -7.05
CA ASP A 366 7.24 -9.31 -6.71
C ASP A 366 7.85 -8.76 -5.40
N LEU A 367 7.87 -9.58 -4.34
CA LEU A 367 8.47 -9.17 -3.07
C LEU A 367 9.97 -8.87 -3.19
N ALA A 368 10.74 -9.76 -3.83
CA ALA A 368 12.18 -9.58 -3.96
C ALA A 368 12.54 -8.31 -4.74
N VAL A 369 11.86 -8.05 -5.86
CA VAL A 369 12.09 -6.86 -6.68
C VAL A 369 11.62 -5.60 -5.96
N TYR A 370 10.46 -5.63 -5.31
CA TYR A 370 9.95 -4.49 -4.55
C TYR A 370 10.93 -4.06 -3.46
N GLU A 371 11.35 -5.00 -2.60
CA GLU A 371 12.28 -4.72 -1.50
C GLU A 371 13.65 -4.27 -2.02
N THR A 372 14.16 -4.88 -3.10
CA THR A 372 15.42 -4.45 -3.72
C THR A 372 15.34 -3.01 -4.24
N LEU A 373 14.26 -2.66 -4.94
CA LEU A 373 14.07 -1.31 -5.49
C LEU A 373 13.87 -0.27 -4.38
N LYS A 374 13.09 -0.61 -3.37
CA LYS A 374 12.85 0.24 -2.20
C LYS A 374 14.14 0.48 -1.43
N PHE A 375 14.92 -0.57 -1.17
CA PHE A 375 16.22 -0.46 -0.49
C PHE A 375 17.24 0.34 -1.31
N ALA A 376 17.28 0.15 -2.62
CA ALA A 376 18.14 0.93 -3.51
C ALA A 376 17.76 2.42 -3.51
N TRP A 377 16.47 2.75 -3.49
CA TRP A 377 16.00 4.14 -3.41
C TRP A 377 16.37 4.78 -2.06
N LEU A 378 16.14 4.07 -0.95
CA LEU A 378 16.47 4.53 0.39
C LEU A 378 17.98 4.80 0.54
N ASN A 379 18.81 3.90 0.03
CA ASN A 379 20.27 4.09 0.06
C ASN A 379 20.76 5.26 -0.79
N ARG A 380 20.05 5.61 -1.86
CA ARG A 380 20.44 6.71 -2.75
C ARG A 380 19.97 8.07 -2.26
N ASN A 381 18.87 8.14 -1.51
CA ASN A 381 18.26 9.38 -1.01
C ASN A 381 18.37 9.50 0.52
N ARG A 382 19.54 9.19 1.07
CA ARG A 382 19.83 9.37 2.50
C ARG A 382 19.61 10.83 2.89
N GLY A 383 18.80 11.07 3.93
CA GLY A 383 18.49 12.42 4.45
C GLY A 383 17.22 13.10 3.92
N GLN A 384 16.49 12.49 2.97
CA GLN A 384 15.15 12.96 2.58
C GLN A 384 14.04 12.19 3.31
N ALA A 385 12.89 12.83 3.50
CA ALA A 385 11.70 12.21 4.09
C ALA A 385 11.30 10.93 3.33
N ASP A 386 10.56 10.04 4.02
CA ASP A 386 10.07 8.73 3.56
C ASP A 386 9.75 8.68 2.04
N PRO A 387 10.03 7.56 1.35
CA PRO A 387 9.73 7.43 -0.08
C PRO A 387 8.29 7.86 -0.34
N GLY A 388 8.15 8.96 -1.09
CA GLY A 388 6.84 9.49 -1.42
C GLY A 388 5.97 8.41 -2.05
N VAL A 389 4.66 8.49 -1.86
CA VAL A 389 3.70 7.48 -2.33
C VAL A 389 3.92 7.11 -3.82
N MET A 390 4.31 8.07 -4.66
CA MET A 390 4.63 7.82 -6.07
C MET A 390 5.84 6.91 -6.29
N VAL A 391 6.87 7.00 -5.44
CA VAL A 391 8.03 6.11 -5.48
C VAL A 391 7.62 4.69 -5.11
N LEU A 392 6.87 4.53 -4.02
CA LEU A 392 6.37 3.20 -3.59
C LEU A 392 5.45 2.58 -4.65
N VAL A 393 4.57 3.38 -5.25
CA VAL A 393 3.73 2.96 -6.38
C VAL A 393 4.58 2.57 -7.59
N GLY A 394 5.65 3.31 -7.88
CA GLY A 394 6.60 2.99 -8.94
C GLY A 394 7.33 1.67 -8.70
N CYS A 395 7.86 1.46 -7.49
CA CYS A 395 8.48 0.21 -7.08
C CYS A 395 7.52 -0.97 -7.20
N GLY A 396 6.29 -0.83 -6.69
CA GLY A 396 5.23 -1.85 -6.79
C GLY A 396 4.82 -2.15 -8.23
N ALA A 397 4.70 -1.13 -9.09
CA ALA A 397 4.36 -1.32 -10.50
C ALA A 397 5.46 -2.10 -11.25
N VAL A 398 6.74 -1.79 -10.98
CA VAL A 398 7.87 -2.50 -11.61
C VAL A 398 7.97 -3.93 -11.06
N SER A 399 7.87 -4.11 -9.75
CA SER A 399 7.94 -5.44 -9.13
C SER A 399 6.81 -6.36 -9.60
N SER A 400 5.57 -5.86 -9.62
CA SER A 400 4.41 -6.61 -10.09
C SER A 400 4.55 -6.96 -11.56
N THR A 401 5.11 -6.06 -12.38
CA THR A 401 5.38 -6.34 -13.80
C THR A 401 6.41 -7.47 -13.97
N CYS A 402 7.50 -7.45 -13.19
CA CYS A 402 8.51 -8.51 -13.17
C CYS A 402 7.92 -9.86 -12.71
N GLY A 403 7.13 -9.86 -11.64
CA GLY A 403 6.41 -11.04 -11.16
C GLY A 403 5.48 -11.60 -12.23
N GLN A 404 4.70 -10.73 -12.90
CA GLN A 404 3.81 -11.12 -13.99
C GLN A 404 4.55 -11.71 -15.18
N LEU A 405 5.71 -11.16 -15.55
CA LEU A 405 6.56 -11.68 -16.63
C LEU A 405 7.01 -13.11 -16.33
N ALA A 406 7.54 -13.35 -15.13
CA ALA A 406 8.03 -14.66 -14.74
C ALA A 406 6.91 -15.71 -14.62
N SER A 407 5.74 -15.33 -14.09
CA SER A 407 4.60 -16.23 -13.95
C SER A 407 3.71 -16.31 -15.20
N TYR A 408 4.02 -15.55 -16.26
CA TYR A 408 3.15 -15.39 -17.43
C TYR A 408 2.84 -16.71 -18.17
N PRO A 409 3.80 -17.62 -18.39
CA PRO A 409 3.53 -18.89 -19.07
C PRO A 409 2.45 -19.72 -18.36
N LEU A 410 2.51 -19.80 -17.03
CA LEU A 410 1.49 -20.50 -16.23
C LEU A 410 0.14 -19.77 -16.28
N ALA A 411 0.16 -18.43 -16.27
CA ALA A 411 -1.04 -17.63 -16.40
C ALA A 411 -1.72 -17.84 -17.78
N LEU A 412 -0.96 -17.96 -18.86
CA LEU A 412 -1.49 -18.27 -20.20
C LEU A 412 -2.14 -19.65 -20.23
N ILE A 413 -1.42 -20.67 -19.73
CA ILE A 413 -1.91 -22.06 -19.68
C ILE A 413 -3.20 -22.13 -18.88
N ARG A 414 -3.25 -21.48 -17.72
CA ARG A 414 -4.46 -21.33 -16.90
C ARG A 414 -5.62 -20.76 -17.74
N THR A 415 -5.44 -19.61 -18.39
CA THR A 415 -6.51 -18.98 -19.17
C THR A 415 -7.00 -19.87 -20.30
N ARG A 416 -6.09 -20.53 -21.04
CA ARG A 416 -6.47 -21.47 -22.12
C ARG A 416 -7.26 -22.66 -21.58
N MET A 417 -6.85 -23.26 -20.45
CA MET A 417 -7.60 -24.35 -19.82
C MET A 417 -8.99 -23.90 -19.35
N GLN A 418 -9.11 -22.70 -18.78
CA GLN A 418 -10.40 -22.12 -18.36
C GLN A 418 -11.33 -21.83 -19.54
N ALA A 419 -10.77 -21.47 -20.70
CA ALA A 419 -11.51 -21.13 -21.91
C ALA A 419 -12.03 -22.35 -22.69
N GLN A 420 -11.46 -23.55 -22.49
CA GLN A 420 -11.78 -24.75 -23.27
C GLN A 420 -13.14 -25.34 -22.90
N ALA A 421 -14.13 -25.17 -23.78
CA ALA A 421 -15.45 -25.78 -23.60
C ALA A 421 -15.32 -27.28 -23.79
N LEU A 422 -15.91 -28.07 -22.90
CA LEU A 422 -15.89 -29.52 -23.07
C LEU A 422 -16.79 -29.85 -24.28
N VAL A 423 -16.17 -30.14 -25.42
CA VAL A 423 -16.88 -30.74 -26.55
C VAL A 423 -16.87 -32.24 -26.31
N LYS A 424 -18.06 -32.88 -26.30
CA LYS A 424 -18.16 -34.33 -26.16
C LYS A 424 -17.31 -35.00 -27.26
N GLY A 425 -16.30 -35.77 -26.86
CA GLY A 425 -15.43 -36.53 -27.77
C GLY A 425 -13.99 -36.04 -27.92
N THR A 426 -13.63 -34.85 -27.41
CA THR A 426 -12.22 -34.41 -27.43
C THR A 426 -11.48 -34.75 -26.14
N PRO A 427 -10.28 -35.38 -26.21
CA PRO A 427 -9.49 -35.65 -25.02
C PRO A 427 -9.09 -34.35 -24.34
N LYS A 428 -9.27 -34.28 -23.02
CA LYS A 428 -8.84 -33.13 -22.19
C LYS A 428 -7.32 -33.02 -22.29
N PRO A 429 -6.74 -31.98 -22.91
CA PRO A 429 -5.30 -31.84 -22.91
C PRO A 429 -4.84 -31.60 -21.47
N SER A 430 -3.88 -32.41 -21.01
CA SER A 430 -3.20 -32.16 -19.74
C SER A 430 -2.47 -30.81 -19.81
N MET A 431 -2.17 -30.21 -18.65
CA MET A 431 -1.40 -28.97 -18.57
C MET A 431 -0.09 -29.07 -19.37
N LEU A 432 0.61 -30.21 -19.27
CA LEU A 432 1.85 -30.50 -19.99
C LEU A 432 1.63 -30.67 -21.49
N ALA A 433 0.55 -31.34 -21.90
CA ALA A 433 0.21 -31.46 -23.32
C ALA A 433 -0.09 -30.09 -23.92
N LEU A 434 -0.80 -29.22 -23.21
CA LEU A 434 -1.07 -27.86 -23.66
C LEU A 434 0.22 -27.02 -23.76
N LEU A 435 1.11 -27.12 -22.77
CA LEU A 435 2.42 -26.47 -22.81
C LEU A 435 3.24 -26.95 -24.02
N HIS A 436 3.35 -28.27 -24.20
CA HIS A 436 4.06 -28.88 -25.33
C HIS A 436 3.48 -28.42 -26.67
N ASN A 437 2.15 -28.43 -26.82
CA ASN A 437 1.48 -27.98 -28.05
C ASN A 437 1.75 -26.50 -28.35
N ILE A 438 1.78 -25.63 -27.33
CA ILE A 438 2.11 -24.21 -27.52
C ILE A 438 3.55 -24.05 -27.97
N VAL A 439 4.50 -24.69 -27.29
CA VAL A 439 5.92 -24.55 -27.60
C VAL A 439 6.24 -25.11 -29.00
N THR A 440 5.62 -26.23 -29.38
CA THR A 440 5.84 -26.85 -30.69
C THR A 440 5.16 -26.11 -31.85
N GLN A 441 3.95 -25.59 -31.68
CA GLN A 441 3.21 -24.93 -32.77
C GLN A 441 3.45 -23.42 -32.84
N GLU A 442 3.67 -22.75 -31.71
CA GLU A 442 3.74 -21.29 -31.60
C GLU A 442 5.12 -20.79 -31.15
N GLY A 443 6.02 -21.69 -30.76
CA GLY A 443 7.31 -21.35 -30.16
C GLY A 443 7.19 -20.80 -28.75
N PHE A 444 8.34 -20.51 -28.13
CA PHE A 444 8.42 -19.92 -26.79
C PHE A 444 7.73 -18.55 -26.68
N ALA A 445 7.74 -17.75 -27.77
CA ALA A 445 7.01 -16.49 -27.82
C ALA A 445 5.49 -16.66 -27.67
N GLY A 446 4.95 -17.84 -28.05
CA GLY A 446 3.55 -18.20 -27.84
C GLY A 446 3.12 -18.16 -26.36
N LEU A 447 4.05 -18.46 -25.43
CA LEU A 447 3.79 -18.46 -23.99
C LEU A 447 3.51 -17.06 -23.42
N TYR A 448 3.92 -16.01 -24.12
CA TYR A 448 3.77 -14.61 -23.70
C TYR A 448 2.64 -13.87 -24.43
N ARG A 449 1.73 -14.59 -25.11
CA ARG A 449 0.62 -13.96 -25.84
C ARG A 449 -0.32 -13.20 -24.92
N GLY A 450 -0.71 -12.00 -25.36
CA GLY A 450 -1.58 -11.10 -24.58
C GLY A 450 -0.82 -10.24 -23.57
N ILE A 451 0.52 -10.29 -23.53
CA ILE A 451 1.29 -9.49 -22.58
C ILE A 451 1.20 -7.98 -22.87
N SER A 452 1.09 -7.58 -24.14
CA SER A 452 0.97 -6.16 -24.50
C SER A 452 -0.27 -5.46 -23.89
N PRO A 453 -1.52 -5.96 -24.04
CA PRO A 453 -2.66 -5.35 -23.35
C PRO A 453 -2.57 -5.47 -21.83
N ASN A 454 -1.86 -6.48 -21.30
CA ASN A 454 -1.61 -6.61 -19.88
C ASN A 454 -0.71 -5.48 -19.35
N LEU A 455 0.42 -5.20 -20.01
CA LEU A 455 1.33 -4.12 -19.65
C LEU A 455 0.68 -2.74 -19.81
N LEU A 456 -0.08 -2.53 -20.89
CA LEU A 456 -0.84 -1.29 -21.13
C LEU A 456 -1.88 -1.03 -20.03
N LYS A 457 -2.37 -2.08 -19.37
CA LYS A 457 -3.34 -1.96 -18.29
C LYS A 457 -2.72 -1.53 -16.96
N VAL A 458 -1.45 -1.88 -16.68
CA VAL A 458 -0.85 -1.72 -15.35
C VAL A 458 -0.93 -0.28 -14.85
N VAL A 459 -0.43 0.67 -15.63
CA VAL A 459 -0.39 2.09 -15.22
C VAL A 459 -1.82 2.65 -15.01
N PRO A 460 -2.77 2.55 -15.96
CA PRO A 460 -4.14 2.98 -15.72
C PRO A 460 -4.81 2.30 -14.52
N ALA A 461 -4.60 1.00 -14.32
CA ALA A 461 -5.20 0.26 -13.22
C ALA A 461 -4.74 0.81 -11.86
N VAL A 462 -3.43 1.00 -11.71
CA VAL A 462 -2.81 1.50 -10.49
C VAL A 462 -3.21 2.96 -10.23
N SER A 463 -3.16 3.82 -11.26
CA SER A 463 -3.55 5.23 -11.12
C SER A 463 -5.01 5.40 -10.74
N VAL A 464 -5.94 4.68 -11.40
CA VAL A 464 -7.38 4.77 -11.08
C VAL A 464 -7.66 4.20 -9.70
N SER A 465 -7.07 3.05 -9.36
CA SER A 465 -7.25 2.44 -8.03
C SER A 465 -6.78 3.37 -6.93
N TYR A 466 -5.61 4.00 -7.09
CA TYR A 466 -5.08 4.93 -6.10
C TYR A 466 -6.00 6.14 -5.91
N VAL A 467 -6.36 6.82 -7.00
CA VAL A 467 -7.23 8.01 -6.92
C VAL A 467 -8.58 7.66 -6.28
N VAL A 468 -9.21 6.56 -6.69
CA VAL A 468 -10.50 6.16 -6.15
C VAL A 468 -10.37 5.73 -4.69
N TYR A 469 -9.30 5.02 -4.32
CA TYR A 469 -9.05 4.64 -2.93
C TYR A 469 -8.92 5.88 -2.05
N GLU A 470 -8.12 6.86 -2.47
CA GLU A 470 -7.92 8.13 -1.77
C GLU A 470 -9.22 8.93 -1.61
N TYR A 471 -10.08 9.00 -2.64
CA TYR A 471 -11.38 9.66 -2.47
C TYR A 471 -12.34 8.85 -1.60
N THR A 472 -12.35 7.53 -1.74
CA THR A 472 -13.31 6.67 -1.03
C THR A 472 -12.98 6.59 0.45
N ARG A 473 -11.70 6.52 0.82
CA ARG A 473 -11.27 6.55 2.22
C ARG A 473 -11.71 7.86 2.90
N ILE A 474 -11.58 9.01 2.21
CA ILE A 474 -12.02 10.32 2.72
C ILE A 474 -13.55 10.35 2.89
N ILE A 475 -14.30 9.77 1.96
CA ILE A 475 -15.77 9.73 2.03
C ILE A 475 -16.22 8.83 3.18
N LEU A 476 -15.59 7.68 3.37
CA LEU A 476 -15.93 6.72 4.41
C LEU A 476 -15.40 7.12 5.79
N GLY A 477 -14.62 8.20 5.91
CA GLY A 477 -13.98 8.61 7.16
C GLY A 477 -12.90 7.61 7.62
N VAL A 478 -12.25 6.95 6.67
CA VAL A 478 -11.00 6.17 6.84
C VAL A 478 -9.84 7.13 6.59
N ASP A 479 -9.85 8.22 7.34
CA ASP A 479 -8.79 9.19 7.26
C ASP A 479 -7.67 8.76 8.21
N ILE A 480 -6.45 8.74 7.66
CA ILE A 480 -5.37 9.39 8.38
C ILE A 480 -5.53 10.84 7.92
N GLU A 481 -6.11 11.67 8.78
CA GLU A 481 -6.65 13.01 8.50
C GLU A 481 -5.83 13.84 7.51
N GLY A 482 -6.40 14.15 6.35
CA GLY A 482 -5.81 15.21 5.52
C GLY A 482 -6.12 15.14 4.04
N ARG A 483 -7.33 15.57 3.64
CA ARG A 483 -7.51 16.21 2.31
C ARG A 483 -8.83 16.92 2.07
N ARG A 484 -9.73 17.04 3.04
CA ARG A 484 -10.89 17.92 2.87
C ARG A 484 -10.44 19.36 3.00
N GLU A 485 -10.90 20.18 2.06
CA GLU A 485 -10.66 21.63 1.90
C GLU A 485 -9.50 21.99 0.98
N GLY A 486 -9.78 21.86 -0.32
CA GLY A 486 -9.13 22.59 -1.39
C GLY A 486 -10.06 22.86 -2.59
N LYS A 487 -11.32 22.42 -2.55
CA LYS A 487 -12.31 22.72 -3.60
C LYS A 487 -13.70 22.84 -3.00
N GLY A 488 -14.10 24.08 -2.70
CA GLY A 488 -15.50 24.39 -2.44
C GLY A 488 -15.70 25.41 -1.33
N LYS A 489 -15.51 26.70 -1.67
CA LYS A 489 -16.32 27.88 -1.31
C LYS A 489 -15.42 29.13 -1.26
N GLY A 490 -15.81 30.16 -2.00
CA GLY A 490 -15.17 31.49 -2.04
C GLY A 490 -14.29 31.66 -3.25
#